data_AF-A0A9Q3PPE9-F1
#
_entry.id   AF-A0A9Q3PPE9-F1
#
_cell.length_a   1.000
_cell.length_b   1.000
_cell.length_c   1.000
_cell.angle_alpha   90.00
_cell.angle_beta   90.00
_cell.angle_gamma   90.00
#
_symmetry.space_group_name_H-M   'P 1'
#
loop_
_entity.id
_entity.type
_entity.pdbx_description
1 polymer ?
#
loop_
_entity_poly.entity_id
_entity_poly.type
_entity_poly.pdbx_seq_one_letter_code
_entity_poly.pdbx_strand_id
1 'polypeptide(L)'
;MMNTIIPKELSEGWLIIYIDDIIVCYKTWEEQIYRLSRVLTKIQFLNMKICLKKFHLGFKELGHVVSGLSLGIDKNKVAAVFLKPMPQNKKEIQSFLGISGYYRQHIKNFASISRTLHKLCDRDTVFEINVNRVKAFESLRQAFTTAPLLLMPDFKLPFKLVINASGDGLGDALHQVHIINDKPVEGPICFICRQIEPTEARYGASQMECLCLLWALEKLNYVLGGCVFEVITSKSLLNMKTPDRHMLRWQIVIQEYRVNMTIIHKDGNIHKNADGLSRWPLPNNIDNPDCVPEEAS
;
A
#
# COMPACT_ATOMS: atom_id res chain seq x y z
N MET A 1 -16.22 1.03 -14.59
CA MET A 1 -17.63 1.40 -14.87
C MET A 1 -18.24 2.31 -13.78
N MET A 2 -17.49 3.29 -13.25
CA MET A 2 -18.01 4.42 -12.43
C MET A 2 -17.03 5.60 -12.53
N ASN A 3 -15.73 5.29 -12.70
CA ASN A 3 -14.66 6.24 -13.06
C ASN A 3 -14.92 7.05 -14.35
N THR A 4 -15.69 6.49 -15.30
CA THR A 4 -16.04 7.16 -16.56
C THR A 4 -17.10 8.25 -16.39
N ILE A 5 -17.78 8.28 -15.24
CA ILE A 5 -19.00 9.05 -15.03
C ILE A 5 -18.72 10.38 -14.29
N ILE A 6 -17.63 10.44 -13.51
CA ILE A 6 -17.23 11.64 -12.74
C ILE A 6 -15.72 11.96 -12.95
N PRO A 7 -15.24 12.10 -14.19
CA PRO A 7 -13.80 12.24 -14.45
C PRO A 7 -13.22 13.55 -13.92
N LYS A 8 -14.01 14.62 -13.85
CA LYS A 8 -13.56 15.95 -13.42
C LYS A 8 -13.33 16.04 -11.91
N GLU A 9 -14.21 15.46 -11.11
CA GLU A 9 -14.09 15.48 -9.66
C GLU A 9 -13.06 14.45 -9.14
N LEU A 10 -12.89 13.33 -9.88
CA LEU A 10 -11.78 12.40 -9.67
C LEU A 10 -10.44 13.08 -9.95
N SER A 11 -10.31 13.84 -11.05
CA SER A 11 -9.07 14.56 -11.36
C SER A 11 -8.80 15.75 -10.45
N GLU A 12 -9.84 16.34 -9.84
CA GLU A 12 -9.69 17.37 -8.80
C GLU A 12 -9.16 16.79 -7.46
N GLY A 13 -9.07 15.45 -7.32
CA GLY A 13 -8.36 14.75 -6.25
C GLY A 13 -9.06 14.73 -4.88
N TRP A 14 -10.29 15.24 -4.79
CA TRP A 14 -11.08 15.26 -3.56
C TRP A 14 -12.19 14.22 -3.52
N LEU A 15 -12.49 13.57 -4.65
CA LEU A 15 -13.46 12.50 -4.74
C LEU A 15 -12.72 11.17 -4.91
N ILE A 16 -13.01 10.19 -4.06
CA ILE A 16 -12.50 8.82 -4.19
C ILE A 16 -13.70 7.90 -4.39
N ILE A 17 -13.66 7.08 -5.43
CA ILE A 17 -14.69 6.08 -5.70
C ILE A 17 -14.03 4.70 -5.59
N TYR A 18 -14.59 3.85 -4.75
CA TYR A 18 -14.16 2.46 -4.60
C TYR A 18 -15.37 1.54 -4.75
N ILE A 19 -15.46 0.88 -5.91
CA ILE A 19 -16.59 0.01 -6.28
C ILE A 19 -17.93 0.73 -6.11
N ASP A 20 -18.63 0.48 -5.01
CA ASP A 20 -19.97 1.02 -4.72
C ASP A 20 -19.94 2.28 -3.83
N ASP A 21 -18.77 2.64 -3.32
CA ASP A 21 -18.64 3.68 -2.31
C ASP A 21 -18.01 4.96 -2.84
N ILE A 22 -18.55 6.10 -2.40
CA ILE A 22 -18.12 7.43 -2.80
C ILE A 22 -17.68 8.21 -1.56
N ILE A 23 -16.43 8.68 -1.56
CA ILE A 23 -15.83 9.43 -0.47
C ILE A 23 -15.53 10.84 -0.95
N VAL A 24 -16.04 11.82 -0.20
CA VAL A 24 -15.84 13.24 -0.46
C VAL A 24 -14.90 13.81 0.60
N CYS A 25 -13.68 14.13 0.20
CA CYS A 25 -12.69 14.80 1.03
C CYS A 25 -12.96 16.31 1.05
N TYR A 26 -12.73 16.98 2.18
CA TYR A 26 -12.91 18.43 2.35
C TYR A 26 -11.99 18.97 3.45
N LYS A 27 -11.64 20.26 3.36
CA LYS A 27 -10.84 21.00 4.35
C LYS A 27 -11.69 21.92 5.21
N THR A 28 -12.76 22.48 4.66
CA THR A 28 -13.72 23.31 5.41
C THR A 28 -15.15 22.79 5.24
N TRP A 29 -16.04 23.25 6.11
CA TRP A 29 -17.46 22.88 6.08
C TRP A 29 -18.16 23.39 4.81
N GLU A 30 -17.81 24.59 4.36
CA GLU A 30 -18.35 25.20 3.14
C GLU A 30 -17.95 24.38 1.92
N GLU A 31 -16.69 23.92 1.89
CA GLU A 31 -16.18 23.04 0.83
C GLU A 31 -16.87 21.67 0.84
N GLN A 32 -17.15 21.13 2.02
CA GLN A 32 -17.90 19.89 2.16
C GLN A 32 -19.28 19.99 1.52
N ILE A 33 -20.05 21.03 1.85
CA ILE A 33 -21.40 21.22 1.31
C ILE A 33 -21.35 21.37 -0.21
N TYR A 34 -20.43 22.19 -0.73
CA TYR A 34 -20.26 22.42 -2.15
C TYR A 34 -19.89 21.14 -2.93
N ARG A 35 -18.96 20.35 -2.41
CA ARG A 35 -18.53 19.09 -3.03
C ARG A 35 -19.63 18.04 -2.98
N LEU A 36 -20.29 17.92 -1.83
CA LEU A 36 -21.40 17.00 -1.66
C LEU A 36 -22.55 17.33 -2.62
N SER A 37 -22.91 18.61 -2.78
CA SER A 37 -23.96 19.00 -3.71
C SER A 37 -23.62 18.61 -5.14
N ARG A 38 -22.35 18.77 -5.57
CA ARG A 38 -21.92 18.33 -6.91
C ARG A 38 -22.09 16.82 -7.11
N VAL A 39 -21.69 16.03 -6.11
CA VAL A 39 -21.80 14.56 -6.15
C VAL A 39 -23.27 14.12 -6.17
N LEU A 40 -24.10 14.65 -5.27
CA LEU A 40 -25.51 14.30 -5.19
C LEU A 40 -26.29 14.66 -6.46
N THR A 41 -26.02 15.83 -7.06
CA THR A 41 -26.63 16.23 -8.34
C THR A 41 -26.29 15.25 -9.46
N LYS A 42 -25.06 14.74 -9.51
CA LYS A 42 -24.65 13.74 -10.49
C LYS A 42 -25.30 12.38 -10.24
N ILE A 43 -25.31 11.91 -8.99
CA ILE A 43 -25.99 10.66 -8.61
C ILE A 43 -27.47 10.73 -9.02
N GLN A 44 -28.12 11.87 -8.78
CA GLN A 44 -29.50 12.10 -9.19
C GLN A 44 -29.66 12.06 -10.72
N PHE A 45 -28.79 12.75 -11.47
CA PHE A 45 -28.82 12.73 -12.94
C PHE A 45 -28.65 11.32 -13.52
N LEU A 46 -27.83 10.49 -12.88
CA LEU A 46 -27.57 9.10 -13.28
C LEU A 46 -28.61 8.11 -12.77
N ASN A 47 -29.64 8.61 -12.07
CA ASN A 47 -30.70 7.79 -11.47
C ASN A 47 -30.17 6.70 -10.52
N MET A 48 -29.04 6.97 -9.85
CA MET A 48 -28.43 6.07 -8.86
C MET A 48 -29.09 6.25 -7.49
N LYS A 49 -29.17 5.16 -6.72
CA LYS A 49 -29.79 5.16 -5.39
C LYS A 49 -28.72 5.15 -4.29
N ILE A 50 -28.89 6.02 -3.29
CA ILE A 50 -28.05 6.06 -2.10
C ILE A 50 -28.76 5.34 -0.95
N CYS A 51 -28.06 4.43 -0.27
CA CYS A 51 -28.56 3.85 0.96
C CYS A 51 -28.35 4.82 2.13
N LEU A 52 -29.41 5.50 2.58
CA LEU A 52 -29.35 6.47 3.68
C LEU A 52 -28.79 5.88 4.99
N LYS A 53 -28.99 4.59 5.25
CA LYS A 53 -28.44 3.90 6.42
C LYS A 53 -26.90 3.84 6.42
N LYS A 54 -26.28 3.88 5.24
CA LYS A 54 -24.83 3.87 5.03
C LYS A 54 -24.27 5.26 4.73
N PHE A 55 -25.12 6.30 4.72
CA PHE A 55 -24.72 7.66 4.41
C PHE A 55 -24.28 8.40 5.68
N HIS A 56 -23.12 9.05 5.63
CA HIS A 56 -22.51 9.71 6.79
C HIS A 56 -21.98 11.10 6.39
N LEU A 57 -22.21 12.11 7.24
CA LEU A 57 -21.78 13.50 7.04
C LEU A 57 -21.04 14.06 8.26
N GLY A 58 -20.00 14.87 8.01
CA GLY A 58 -19.44 15.77 9.02
C GLY A 58 -18.44 15.13 9.99
N PHE A 59 -17.48 14.34 9.48
CA PHE A 59 -16.33 13.92 10.29
C PHE A 59 -15.38 15.09 10.50
N LYS A 60 -15.11 15.41 11.77
CA LYS A 60 -14.35 16.61 12.17
C LYS A 60 -12.88 16.32 12.50
N GLU A 61 -12.40 15.10 12.29
CA GLU A 61 -11.05 14.72 12.71
C GLU A 61 -10.33 13.90 11.63
N LEU A 62 -9.27 14.48 11.07
CA LEU A 62 -8.26 13.86 10.20
C LEU A 62 -7.40 12.82 10.94
N GLY A 63 -8.03 11.95 11.74
CA GLY A 63 -7.33 10.98 12.58
C GLY A 63 -8.18 9.89 13.21
N HIS A 64 -9.51 9.92 13.10
CA HIS A 64 -10.39 8.87 13.64
C HIS A 64 -11.45 8.40 12.63
N VAL A 65 -11.21 7.19 12.13
CA VAL A 65 -12.14 6.06 11.93
C VAL A 65 -13.61 6.40 11.61
N VAL A 66 -14.00 6.28 10.35
CA VAL A 66 -15.38 6.09 9.89
C VAL A 66 -15.67 4.58 9.78
N SER A 67 -16.73 4.14 10.47
CA SER A 67 -16.97 2.76 10.96
C SER A 67 -17.05 1.60 9.94
N GLY A 68 -16.80 1.81 8.66
CA GLY A 68 -16.82 0.72 7.67
C GLY A 68 -15.84 0.89 6.52
N LEU A 69 -15.87 2.04 5.84
CA LEU A 69 -15.16 2.20 4.57
C LEU A 69 -13.83 2.96 4.65
N SER A 70 -13.74 4.00 5.48
CA SER A 70 -12.42 4.57 5.78
C SER A 70 -11.61 3.56 6.59
N LEU A 71 -12.28 2.77 7.45
CA LEU A 71 -11.71 1.55 8.00
C LEU A 71 -11.29 0.57 6.91
N GLY A 72 -12.09 0.30 5.88
CA GLY A 72 -11.71 -0.60 4.78
C GLY A 72 -10.51 -0.11 3.98
N ILE A 73 -10.51 1.16 3.56
CA ILE A 73 -9.44 1.76 2.76
C ILE A 73 -8.19 1.99 3.60
N ASP A 74 -8.30 2.51 4.83
CA ASP A 74 -7.15 2.67 5.71
C ASP A 74 -6.64 1.32 6.22
N LYS A 75 -7.51 0.33 6.48
CA LYS A 75 -7.08 -1.06 6.74
C LYS A 75 -6.36 -1.61 5.53
N ASN A 76 -6.88 -1.48 4.30
CA ASN A 76 -6.22 -1.99 3.10
C ASN A 76 -4.87 -1.31 2.87
N LYS A 77 -4.77 0.01 3.10
CA LYS A 77 -3.50 0.74 2.97
C LYS A 77 -2.40 0.21 3.89
N VAL A 78 -2.74 -0.32 5.07
CA VAL A 78 -1.74 -0.86 6.00
C VAL A 78 -1.96 -2.32 6.34
N ALA A 79 -2.82 -3.02 5.60
CA ALA A 79 -3.29 -4.38 5.89
C ALA A 79 -2.10 -5.32 5.95
N ALA A 80 -1.21 -5.15 4.96
CA ALA A 80 0.04 -5.86 4.84
C ALA A 80 0.90 -5.84 6.11
N VAL A 81 0.79 -4.82 6.98
CA VAL A 81 1.50 -4.76 8.27
C VAL A 81 0.56 -4.99 9.46
N PHE A 82 -0.67 -4.49 9.40
CA PHE A 82 -1.63 -4.51 10.49
C PHE A 82 -2.25 -5.89 10.74
N LEU A 83 -2.53 -6.65 9.68
CA LEU A 83 -3.12 -7.99 9.76
C LEU A 83 -2.11 -9.08 10.12
N LYS A 84 -0.82 -8.72 10.21
CA LYS A 84 0.22 -9.70 10.52
C LYS A 84 0.08 -10.21 11.95
N PRO A 85 0.10 -11.54 12.16
CA PRO A 85 0.16 -12.09 13.51
C PRO A 85 1.50 -11.74 14.17
N MET A 86 1.61 -12.04 15.47
CA MET A 86 2.90 -11.95 16.16
C MET A 86 3.92 -12.85 15.44
N PRO A 87 5.15 -12.36 15.17
CA PRO A 87 6.21 -13.17 14.59
C PRO A 87 6.47 -14.44 15.40
N GLN A 88 6.57 -15.57 14.71
CA GLN A 88 6.78 -16.89 15.32
C GLN A 88 8.23 -17.34 15.28
N ASN A 89 9.08 -16.67 14.52
CA ASN A 89 10.49 -17.03 14.34
C ASN A 89 11.39 -15.82 14.09
N LYS A 90 12.71 -16.06 14.10
CA LYS A 90 13.73 -15.02 13.88
C LYS A 90 13.64 -14.36 12.50
N LYS A 91 13.21 -15.10 11.46
CA LYS A 91 13.08 -14.55 10.09
C LYS A 91 11.96 -13.52 10.03
N GLU A 92 10.80 -13.84 10.59
CA GLU A 92 9.63 -12.95 10.60
C GLU A 92 9.88 -11.68 11.41
N ILE A 93 10.51 -11.79 12.60
CA ILE A 93 10.81 -10.60 13.40
C ILE A 93 11.85 -9.70 12.72
N GLN A 94 12.82 -10.29 12.01
CA GLN A 94 13.79 -9.53 11.21
C GLN A 94 13.10 -8.80 10.06
N SER A 95 12.18 -9.46 9.35
CA SER A 95 11.36 -8.82 8.31
C SER A 95 10.55 -7.65 8.89
N PHE A 96 9.85 -7.87 10.01
CA PHE A 96 9.07 -6.82 10.69
C PHE A 96 9.92 -5.62 11.10
N LEU A 97 11.09 -5.87 11.69
CA LEU A 97 12.03 -4.83 12.10
C LEU A 97 12.71 -4.16 10.90
N GLY A 98 12.84 -4.84 9.77
CA GLY A 98 13.27 -4.26 8.49
C GLY A 98 12.33 -3.17 8.02
N ILE A 99 11.03 -3.46 7.96
CA ILE A 99 9.98 -2.50 7.59
C ILE A 99 9.93 -1.38 8.63
N SER A 100 9.80 -1.71 9.91
CA SER A 100 9.66 -0.73 10.99
C SER A 100 10.89 0.16 11.10
N GLY A 101 12.08 -0.40 10.88
CA GLY A 101 13.36 0.31 10.90
C GLY A 101 13.53 1.28 9.73
N TYR A 102 12.97 0.96 8.55
CA TYR A 102 12.92 1.90 7.42
C TYR A 102 12.18 3.18 7.81
N TYR A 103 11.09 3.05 8.55
CA TYR A 103 10.23 4.15 8.98
C TYR A 103 10.57 4.77 10.34
N ARG A 104 11.71 4.41 10.95
CA ARG A 104 12.09 4.82 12.31
C ARG A 104 12.01 6.33 12.58
N GLN A 105 12.23 7.17 11.56
CA GLN A 105 12.19 8.64 11.69
C GLN A 105 10.77 9.19 11.97
N HIS A 106 9.73 8.43 11.60
CA HIS A 106 8.33 8.80 11.83
C HIS A 106 7.77 8.18 13.12
N ILE A 107 8.51 7.25 13.75
CA ILE A 107 8.07 6.53 14.94
C ILE A 107 8.77 7.13 16.17
N LYS A 108 8.01 7.85 16.98
CA LYS A 108 8.53 8.43 18.24
C LYS A 108 9.03 7.31 19.16
N ASN A 109 10.22 7.52 19.74
CA ASN A 109 10.86 6.57 20.65
C ASN A 109 11.13 5.18 20.03
N PHE A 110 11.27 5.07 18.70
CA PHE A 110 11.49 3.80 18.00
C PHE A 110 12.56 2.94 18.68
N ALA A 111 13.74 3.49 18.96
CA ALA A 111 14.85 2.76 19.56
C ALA A 111 14.53 2.18 20.95
N SER A 112 13.66 2.82 21.72
CA SER A 112 13.23 2.30 23.03
C SER A 112 12.22 1.17 22.86
N ILE A 113 11.27 1.32 21.93
CA ILE A 113 10.21 0.34 21.67
C ILE A 113 10.80 -0.93 21.04
N SER A 114 11.65 -0.78 20.01
CA SER A 114 12.19 -1.90 19.24
C SER A 114 13.32 -2.65 19.94
N ARG A 115 13.89 -2.11 21.03
CA ARG A 115 15.05 -2.70 21.74
C ARG A 115 14.83 -4.17 22.11
N THR A 116 13.67 -4.50 22.68
CA THR A 116 13.35 -5.86 23.14
C THR A 116 13.12 -6.83 21.98
N LEU A 117 12.71 -6.30 20.82
CA LEU A 117 12.51 -7.05 19.59
C LEU A 117 13.84 -7.27 18.86
N HIS A 118 14.72 -6.26 18.80
CA HIS A 118 16.05 -6.43 18.22
C HIS A 118 16.87 -7.51 18.93
N LYS A 119 16.74 -7.66 20.25
CA LYS A 119 17.37 -8.76 21.00
C LYS A 119 16.94 -10.16 20.50
N LEU A 120 15.73 -10.31 19.95
CA LEU A 120 15.29 -11.60 19.36
C LEU A 120 16.07 -11.98 18.09
N CYS A 121 16.69 -11.00 17.44
CA CYS A 121 17.49 -11.21 16.24
C CYS A 121 18.89 -11.74 16.53
N ASP A 122 19.36 -11.64 17.78
CA ASP A 122 20.68 -12.13 18.19
C ASP A 122 20.74 -13.65 18.10
N ARG A 123 21.92 -14.19 17.74
CA ARG A 123 22.11 -15.64 17.57
C ARG A 123 21.86 -16.40 18.87
N ASP A 124 22.38 -15.86 19.97
CA ASP A 124 22.39 -16.52 21.29
C ASP A 124 21.10 -16.31 22.10
N THR A 125 20.19 -15.44 21.63
CA THR A 125 18.92 -15.19 22.32
C THR A 125 17.89 -16.23 21.93
N VAL A 126 17.24 -16.82 22.95
CA VAL A 126 16.08 -17.70 22.79
C VAL A 126 14.89 -16.89 22.29
N PHE A 127 14.19 -17.43 21.28
CA PHE A 127 13.00 -16.81 20.75
C PHE A 127 11.82 -17.07 21.69
N GLU A 128 11.55 -16.13 22.59
CA GLU A 128 10.40 -16.17 23.52
C GLU A 128 9.49 -14.96 23.31
N ILE A 129 8.18 -15.18 23.35
CA ILE A 129 7.18 -14.11 23.29
C ILE A 129 6.70 -13.84 24.71
N ASN A 130 7.15 -12.71 25.27
CA ASN A 130 6.74 -12.24 26.60
C ASN A 130 5.91 -10.96 26.51
N VAL A 131 5.30 -10.55 27.62
CA VAL A 131 4.42 -9.37 27.69
C VAL A 131 5.10 -8.10 27.16
N ASN A 132 6.40 -7.90 27.44
CA ASN A 132 7.13 -6.72 26.98
C ASN A 132 7.32 -6.72 25.46
N ARG A 133 7.59 -7.89 24.86
CA ARG A 133 7.74 -8.05 23.41
C ARG A 133 6.42 -7.90 22.68
N VAL A 134 5.32 -8.43 23.23
CA VAL A 134 3.97 -8.21 22.68
C VAL A 134 3.61 -6.73 22.70
N LYS A 135 3.83 -6.04 23.83
CA LYS A 135 3.59 -4.59 23.93
C LYS A 135 4.42 -3.80 22.92
N ALA A 136 5.70 -4.15 22.75
CA ALA A 136 6.57 -3.51 21.78
C ALA A 136 6.09 -3.71 20.33
N PHE A 137 5.71 -4.95 19.98
CA PHE A 137 5.18 -5.28 18.67
C PHE A 137 3.89 -4.50 18.38
N GLU A 138 2.93 -4.51 19.30
CA GLU A 138 1.67 -3.78 19.16
C GLU A 138 1.88 -2.27 19.05
N SER A 139 2.82 -1.71 19.82
CA SER A 139 3.15 -0.29 19.75
C SER A 139 3.69 0.09 18.36
N LEU A 140 4.57 -0.74 17.79
CA LEU A 140 5.07 -0.51 16.43
C LEU A 140 3.96 -0.69 15.39
N ARG A 141 3.12 -1.72 15.52
CA ARG A 141 1.98 -1.97 14.63
C ARG A 141 0.99 -0.80 14.63
N GLN A 142 0.68 -0.25 15.78
CA GLN A 142 -0.17 0.95 15.90
C GLN A 142 0.48 2.16 15.23
N ALA A 143 1.80 2.35 15.38
CA ALA A 143 2.50 3.44 14.71
C ALA A 143 2.37 3.40 13.18
N PHE A 144 2.15 2.22 12.58
CA PHE A 144 1.87 2.10 11.15
C PHE A 144 0.52 2.67 10.71
N THR A 145 -0.44 2.77 11.64
CA THR A 145 -1.79 3.24 11.38
C THR A 145 -1.97 4.74 11.64
N THR A 146 -0.98 5.39 12.25
CA THR A 146 -1.10 6.76 12.75
C THR A 146 -0.23 7.73 11.97
N ALA A 147 -0.68 8.98 11.84
CA ALA A 147 0.17 10.10 11.46
C ALA A 147 1.34 10.27 12.46
N PRO A 148 2.55 10.66 12.03
CA PRO A 148 2.88 11.17 10.69
C PRO A 148 3.33 10.08 9.71
N LEU A 149 3.16 8.79 10.03
CA LEU A 149 3.66 7.74 9.16
C LEU A 149 2.82 7.61 7.89
N LEU A 150 1.53 7.35 8.03
CA LEU A 150 0.67 7.13 6.87
C LEU A 150 0.21 8.48 6.29
N LEU A 151 0.63 8.78 5.06
CA LEU A 151 0.25 9.99 4.35
C LEU A 151 -1.05 9.78 3.56
N MET A 152 -1.81 10.85 3.40
CA MET A 152 -2.95 10.86 2.48
C MET A 152 -2.44 11.10 1.06
N PRO A 153 -2.97 10.41 0.04
CA PRO A 153 -2.54 10.61 -1.34
C PRO A 153 -2.93 12.00 -1.84
N ASP A 154 -1.99 12.67 -2.52
CA ASP A 154 -2.23 13.88 -3.30
C ASP A 154 -1.98 13.56 -4.78
N PHE A 155 -3.05 13.39 -5.57
CA PHE A 155 -2.96 13.00 -6.98
C PHE A 155 -2.24 14.02 -7.89
N LYS A 156 -1.91 15.20 -7.37
CA LYS A 156 -1.13 16.22 -8.11
C LYS A 156 0.38 16.02 -7.99
N LEU A 157 0.82 15.21 -7.03
CA LEU A 157 2.23 14.94 -6.77
C LEU A 157 2.61 13.56 -7.32
N PRO A 158 3.84 13.37 -7.80
CA PRO A 158 4.27 12.07 -8.30
C PRO A 158 4.33 11.03 -7.17
N PHE A 159 3.95 9.79 -7.47
CA PHE A 159 4.09 8.67 -6.54
C PHE A 159 5.43 7.96 -6.70
N LYS A 160 5.83 7.22 -5.66
CA LYS A 160 6.96 6.29 -5.69
C LYS A 160 6.50 4.91 -5.28
N LEU A 161 6.47 3.98 -6.23
CA LEU A 161 6.15 2.59 -5.99
C LEU A 161 7.44 1.80 -5.79
N VAL A 162 7.69 1.35 -4.56
CA VAL A 162 8.82 0.48 -4.25
C VAL A 162 8.34 -0.95 -4.30
N ILE A 163 8.94 -1.78 -5.16
CA ILE A 163 8.54 -3.18 -5.34
C ILE A 163 9.64 -4.14 -4.89
N ASN A 164 9.27 -5.32 -4.41
CA ASN A 164 10.21 -6.40 -4.20
C ASN A 164 9.52 -7.77 -4.23
N ALA A 165 10.19 -8.74 -4.86
CA ALA A 165 9.77 -10.13 -4.87
C ALA A 165 10.82 -11.04 -4.23
N SER A 166 10.36 -11.94 -3.38
CA SER A 166 11.16 -12.99 -2.74
C SER A 166 10.59 -14.38 -3.04
N GLY A 167 11.27 -15.44 -2.58
CA GLY A 167 10.72 -16.79 -2.64
C GLY A 167 9.56 -17.04 -1.69
N ASP A 168 9.30 -16.13 -0.75
CA ASP A 168 8.16 -16.22 0.16
C ASP A 168 6.92 -15.49 -0.42
N GLY A 169 7.12 -14.37 -1.11
CA GLY A 169 6.02 -13.50 -1.52
C GLY A 169 6.40 -12.28 -2.33
N LEU A 170 5.37 -11.51 -2.70
CA LEU A 170 5.44 -10.20 -3.32
C LEU A 170 5.14 -9.14 -2.25
N GLY A 171 5.85 -8.02 -2.29
CA GLY A 171 5.66 -6.94 -1.33
C GLY A 171 5.98 -5.59 -1.95
N ASP A 172 5.02 -4.69 -1.89
CA ASP A 172 5.13 -3.35 -2.48
C ASP A 172 4.71 -2.29 -1.48
N ALA A 173 5.35 -1.13 -1.60
CA ALA A 173 5.08 0.03 -0.76
C ALA A 173 4.98 1.29 -1.61
N LEU A 174 3.78 1.86 -1.67
CA LEU A 174 3.50 3.10 -2.37
C LEU A 174 3.80 4.28 -1.44
N HIS A 175 4.57 5.24 -1.93
CA HIS A 175 5.01 6.42 -1.19
C HIS A 175 4.69 7.69 -1.96
N GLN A 176 4.73 8.79 -1.22
CA GLN A 176 4.69 10.12 -1.77
C GLN A 176 5.56 11.07 -0.95
N VAL A 177 6.08 12.11 -1.58
CA VAL A 177 6.81 13.18 -0.90
C VAL A 177 5.88 14.37 -0.73
N HIS A 178 5.61 14.76 0.51
CA HIS A 178 4.76 15.88 0.89
C HIS A 178 5.58 16.99 1.52
N ILE A 179 5.14 18.24 1.38
CA ILE A 179 5.72 19.36 2.15
C ILE A 179 4.93 19.49 3.46
N ILE A 180 5.57 19.14 4.57
CA ILE A 180 4.99 19.26 5.92
C ILE A 180 5.91 20.18 6.72
N ASN A 181 5.37 21.29 7.22
CA ASN A 181 6.15 22.33 7.93
C ASN A 181 7.38 22.79 7.12
N ASP A 182 7.17 23.12 5.85
CA ASP A 182 8.18 23.58 4.88
C ASP A 182 9.33 22.59 4.62
N LYS A 183 9.16 21.33 5.01
CA LYS A 183 10.15 20.27 4.80
C LYS A 183 9.58 19.15 3.94
N PRO A 184 10.35 18.62 2.98
CA PRO A 184 9.95 17.42 2.25
C PRO A 184 9.99 16.22 3.18
N VAL A 185 8.85 15.55 3.30
CA VAL A 185 8.66 14.33 4.06
C VAL A 185 8.17 13.25 3.10
N GLU A 186 9.01 12.25 2.87
CA GLU A 186 8.60 11.02 2.19
C GLU A 186 7.90 10.11 3.19
N GLY A 187 6.71 9.63 2.83
CA GLY A 187 5.95 8.71 3.68
C GLY A 187 5.12 7.73 2.86
N PRO A 188 4.76 6.58 3.45
CA PRO A 188 3.92 5.58 2.82
C PRO A 188 2.48 6.09 2.66
N ILE A 189 1.88 5.78 1.52
CA ILE A 189 0.45 5.91 1.22
C ILE A 189 -0.25 4.57 1.46
N CYS A 190 0.35 3.49 0.97
CA CYS A 190 -0.16 2.13 1.17
C CYS A 190 0.94 1.07 1.08
N PHE A 191 0.64 -0.10 1.62
CA PHE A 191 1.42 -1.32 1.58
C PHE A 191 0.54 -2.43 1.06
N ILE A 192 1.05 -3.21 0.11
CA ILE A 192 0.39 -4.42 -0.35
C ILE A 192 1.38 -5.58 -0.26
N CYS A 193 0.92 -6.75 0.17
CA CYS A 193 1.73 -7.96 0.08
C CYS A 193 0.88 -9.22 -0.04
N ARG A 194 1.41 -10.22 -0.75
CA ARG A 194 0.81 -11.54 -0.83
C ARG A 194 1.85 -12.62 -0.96
N GLN A 195 1.52 -13.80 -0.46
CA GLN A 195 2.31 -15.00 -0.66
C GLN A 195 2.27 -15.38 -2.14
N ILE A 196 3.37 -15.93 -2.64
CA ILE A 196 3.43 -16.41 -4.01
C ILE A 196 2.66 -17.72 -4.15
N GLU A 197 2.11 -17.94 -5.33
CA GLU A 197 1.45 -19.18 -5.67
C GLU A 197 2.47 -20.28 -6.04
N PRO A 198 2.09 -21.57 -5.93
CA PRO A 198 2.96 -22.69 -6.31
C PRO A 198 3.43 -22.63 -7.78
N THR A 199 2.63 -22.03 -8.66
CA THR A 199 2.94 -21.80 -10.07
C THR A 199 4.01 -20.72 -10.24
N GLU A 200 3.90 -19.63 -9.48
CA GLU A 200 4.82 -18.50 -9.47
C GLU A 200 6.17 -18.86 -8.85
N ALA A 201 6.21 -19.81 -7.92
CA ALA A 201 7.45 -20.29 -7.30
C ALA A 201 8.48 -20.87 -8.29
N ARG A 202 8.05 -21.17 -9.53
CA ARG A 202 8.92 -21.65 -10.61
C ARG A 202 9.61 -20.53 -11.39
N TYR A 203 9.20 -19.29 -11.17
CA TYR A 203 9.73 -18.14 -11.90
C TYR A 203 11.13 -17.76 -11.43
N GLY A 204 11.97 -17.38 -12.39
CA GLY A 204 13.29 -16.82 -12.10
C GLY A 204 13.20 -15.45 -11.42
N ALA A 205 14.31 -15.00 -10.82
CA ALA A 205 14.34 -13.78 -10.02
C ALA A 205 13.84 -12.51 -10.75
N SER A 206 14.10 -12.40 -12.06
CA SER A 206 13.62 -11.29 -12.90
C SER A 206 12.15 -11.42 -13.29
N GLN A 207 11.66 -12.64 -13.53
CA GLN A 207 10.25 -12.90 -13.78
C GLN A 207 9.42 -12.57 -12.54
N MET A 208 9.90 -12.96 -11.35
CA MET A 208 9.25 -12.65 -10.07
C MET A 208 9.12 -11.15 -9.83
N GLU A 209 10.15 -10.37 -10.14
CA GLU A 209 10.08 -8.91 -9.93
C GLU A 209 9.19 -8.22 -10.98
N CYS A 210 9.15 -8.74 -12.21
CA CYS A 210 8.21 -8.28 -13.23
C CYS A 210 6.76 -8.61 -12.87
N LEU A 211 6.52 -9.81 -12.34
CA LEU A 211 5.23 -10.22 -11.78
C LEU A 211 4.81 -9.31 -10.61
N CYS A 212 5.75 -8.97 -9.73
CA CYS A 212 5.52 -8.01 -8.63
C CYS A 212 5.04 -6.68 -9.16
N LEU A 213 5.72 -6.12 -10.17
CA LEU A 213 5.31 -4.87 -10.80
C LEU A 213 3.91 -4.99 -11.42
N LEU A 214 3.67 -6.05 -12.20
CA LEU A 214 2.38 -6.26 -12.86
C LEU A 214 1.24 -6.30 -11.84
N TRP A 215 1.40 -7.10 -10.79
CA TRP A 215 0.43 -7.23 -9.71
C TRP A 215 0.20 -5.90 -8.98
N ALA A 216 1.27 -5.17 -8.68
CA ALA A 216 1.18 -3.86 -8.03
C ALA A 216 0.42 -2.84 -8.91
N LEU A 217 0.69 -2.81 -10.22
CA LEU A 217 0.00 -1.93 -11.16
C LEU A 217 -1.49 -2.26 -11.24
N GLU A 218 -1.85 -3.53 -11.31
CA GLU A 218 -3.25 -3.98 -11.33
C GLU A 218 -3.97 -3.60 -10.04
N LYS A 219 -3.38 -3.94 -8.88
CA LYS A 219 -3.97 -3.66 -7.56
C LYS A 219 -4.07 -2.18 -7.27
N LEU A 220 -3.07 -1.39 -7.66
CA LEU A 220 -3.01 0.04 -7.38
C LEU A 220 -3.49 0.91 -8.55
N ASN A 221 -4.11 0.34 -9.59
CA ASN A 221 -4.59 1.11 -10.74
C ASN A 221 -5.56 2.22 -10.32
N TYR A 222 -6.37 2.00 -9.28
CA TYR A 222 -7.27 3.02 -8.74
C TYR A 222 -6.54 4.26 -8.18
N VAL A 223 -5.23 4.15 -7.86
CA VAL A 223 -4.37 5.26 -7.41
C VAL A 223 -3.45 5.74 -8.52
N LEU A 224 -2.79 4.81 -9.21
CA LEU A 224 -1.73 5.09 -10.19
C LEU A 224 -2.27 5.44 -11.58
N GLY A 225 -3.50 5.06 -11.89
CA GLY A 225 -4.14 5.30 -13.18
C GLY A 225 -4.13 6.80 -13.53
N GLY A 226 -3.41 7.15 -14.59
CA GLY A 226 -3.28 8.54 -15.05
C GLY A 226 -2.35 9.43 -14.22
N CYS A 227 -1.75 8.93 -13.13
CA CYS A 227 -0.78 9.68 -12.32
C CYS A 227 0.65 9.45 -12.82
N VAL A 228 1.55 10.41 -12.53
CA VAL A 228 2.99 10.24 -12.74
C VAL A 228 3.59 9.49 -11.55
N PHE A 229 4.42 8.49 -11.81
CA PHE A 229 5.07 7.75 -10.74
C PHE A 229 6.41 7.11 -11.14
N GLU A 230 7.21 6.85 -10.12
CA GLU A 230 8.48 6.16 -10.23
C GLU A 230 8.34 4.75 -9.65
N VAL A 231 8.79 3.74 -10.39
CA VAL A 231 8.94 2.37 -9.89
C VAL A 231 10.37 2.18 -9.47
N ILE A 232 10.57 1.81 -8.21
CA ILE A 232 11.88 1.54 -7.62
C ILE A 232 12.01 0.04 -7.41
N THR A 233 13.04 -0.53 -8.01
CA THR A 233 13.25 -1.99 -8.07
C THR A 233 14.71 -2.34 -7.82
N SER A 234 14.95 -3.52 -7.24
CA SER A 234 16.29 -3.99 -6.87
C SER A 234 17.00 -4.76 -7.98
N LYS A 235 16.25 -5.19 -9.00
CA LYS A 235 16.81 -5.80 -10.20
C LYS A 235 16.28 -5.12 -11.45
N SER A 236 17.04 -5.30 -12.53
CA SER A 236 16.73 -4.74 -13.82
C SER A 236 15.58 -5.49 -14.48
N LEU A 237 14.39 -4.88 -14.49
CA LEU A 237 13.17 -5.44 -15.09
C LEU A 237 13.20 -5.49 -16.63
N LEU A 238 14.00 -4.64 -17.28
CA LEU A 238 13.86 -4.35 -18.72
C LEU A 238 15.06 -4.73 -19.60
N ASN A 239 16.21 -5.11 -19.02
CA ASN A 239 17.41 -5.45 -19.80
C ASN A 239 17.56 -6.96 -20.09
N MET A 240 16.47 -7.70 -20.24
CA MET A 240 16.56 -9.12 -20.61
C MET A 240 16.64 -9.24 -22.14
N LYS A 241 17.80 -9.71 -22.63
CA LYS A 241 18.09 -9.88 -24.07
C LYS A 241 17.13 -10.86 -24.79
N THR A 242 16.44 -11.72 -24.05
CA THR A 242 15.47 -12.70 -24.57
C THR A 242 14.28 -12.83 -23.61
N PRO A 243 13.22 -12.01 -23.77
CA PRO A 243 12.04 -12.10 -22.92
C PRO A 243 11.24 -13.38 -23.23
N ASP A 244 10.82 -14.08 -22.17
CA ASP A 244 9.92 -15.24 -22.26
C ASP A 244 8.50 -14.82 -22.72
N ARG A 245 7.68 -15.74 -23.24
CA ARG A 245 6.30 -15.49 -23.71
C ARG A 245 5.44 -14.80 -22.66
N HIS A 246 5.58 -15.18 -21.38
CA HIS A 246 4.87 -14.51 -20.28
C HIS A 246 5.29 -13.04 -20.14
N MET A 247 6.59 -12.77 -20.21
CA MET A 247 7.11 -11.41 -20.09
C MET A 247 6.70 -10.52 -21.25
N LEU A 248 6.63 -11.06 -22.47
CA LEU A 248 6.10 -10.33 -23.63
C LEU A 248 4.65 -9.89 -23.41
N ARG A 249 3.80 -10.76 -22.83
CA ARG A 249 2.42 -10.42 -22.47
C ARG A 249 2.37 -9.35 -21.38
N TRP A 250 3.19 -9.48 -20.35
CA TRP A 250 3.25 -8.51 -19.25
C TRP A 250 3.73 -7.14 -19.72
N GLN A 251 4.65 -7.09 -20.69
CA GLN A 251 5.09 -5.83 -21.29
C GLN A 251 3.93 -5.05 -21.95
N ILE A 252 2.96 -5.73 -22.55
CA ILE A 252 1.78 -5.07 -23.15
C ILE A 252 0.94 -4.39 -22.06
N VAL A 253 0.74 -5.04 -20.92
CA VAL A 253 0.01 -4.43 -19.78
C VAL A 253 0.80 -3.25 -19.21
N ILE A 254 2.10 -3.42 -19.03
CA ILE A 254 2.98 -2.35 -18.51
C ILE A 254 3.02 -1.15 -19.47
N GLN A 255 2.83 -1.36 -20.78
CA GLN A 255 2.82 -0.27 -21.78
C GLN A 255 1.75 0.78 -21.51
N GLU A 256 0.61 0.40 -20.93
CA GLU A 256 -0.45 1.36 -20.56
C GLU A 256 0.06 2.46 -19.61
N TYR A 257 1.01 2.12 -18.74
CA TYR A 257 1.56 3.04 -17.74
C TYR A 257 2.83 3.74 -18.20
N ARG A 258 3.44 3.34 -19.34
CA ARG A 258 4.79 3.77 -19.75
C ARG A 258 4.96 5.27 -19.93
N VAL A 259 3.90 5.97 -20.34
CA VAL A 259 3.95 7.43 -20.54
C VAL A 259 4.19 8.15 -19.21
N ASN A 260 3.63 7.63 -18.12
CA ASN A 260 3.65 8.28 -16.81
C ASN A 260 4.56 7.55 -15.79
N MET A 261 5.16 6.42 -16.18
CA MET A 261 5.95 5.56 -15.31
C MET A 261 7.43 5.58 -15.68
N THR A 262 8.28 5.90 -14.71
CA THR A 262 9.75 5.77 -14.83
C THR A 262 10.26 4.65 -13.95
N ILE A 263 11.06 3.73 -14.49
CA ILE A 263 11.66 2.63 -13.71
C ILE A 263 13.08 3.01 -13.29
N ILE A 264 13.36 2.94 -11.99
CA ILE A 264 14.64 3.28 -11.36
C ILE A 264 15.19 2.03 -10.68
N HIS A 265 16.41 1.65 -11.06
CA HIS A 265 17.15 0.60 -10.37
C HIS A 265 17.89 1.18 -9.16
N LYS A 266 17.68 0.59 -7.98
CA LYS A 266 18.40 0.93 -6.74
C LYS A 266 18.81 -0.33 -6.01
N ASP A 267 19.96 -0.29 -5.36
CA ASP A 267 20.45 -1.44 -4.58
C ASP A 267 19.46 -1.84 -3.48
N GLY A 268 19.24 -3.14 -3.32
CA GLY A 268 18.21 -3.69 -2.41
C GLY A 268 18.38 -3.30 -0.94
N ASN A 269 19.58 -2.90 -0.52
CA ASN A 269 19.83 -2.42 0.85
C ASN A 269 19.10 -1.11 1.19
N ILE A 270 18.67 -0.34 0.18
CA ILE A 270 18.05 0.97 0.34
C ILE A 270 16.54 0.83 0.64
N HIS A 271 15.91 -0.29 0.31
CA HIS A 271 14.44 -0.45 0.29
C HIS A 271 13.93 -1.60 1.18
N LYS A 272 14.31 -1.57 2.47
CA LYS A 272 13.91 -2.58 3.48
C LYS A 272 12.41 -2.66 3.75
N ASN A 273 11.64 -1.67 3.32
CA ASN A 273 10.18 -1.67 3.39
C ASN A 273 9.57 -2.78 2.51
N ALA A 274 9.79 -2.74 1.20
CA ALA A 274 9.31 -3.77 0.28
C ALA A 274 9.96 -5.14 0.56
N ASP A 275 11.23 -5.17 0.97
CA ASP A 275 11.92 -6.43 1.32
C ASP A 275 11.32 -7.13 2.54
N GLY A 276 11.00 -6.39 3.60
CA GLY A 276 10.34 -6.98 4.75
C GLY A 276 8.91 -7.48 4.43
N LEU A 277 8.19 -6.78 3.55
CA LEU A 277 6.86 -7.18 3.10
C LEU A 277 6.88 -8.46 2.26
N SER A 278 7.86 -8.61 1.37
CA SER A 278 7.94 -9.76 0.48
C SER A 278 8.49 -11.02 1.17
N ARG A 279 9.31 -10.88 2.22
CA ARG A 279 9.88 -12.01 3.01
C ARG A 279 9.00 -12.47 4.16
N TRP A 280 8.05 -11.63 4.54
CA TRP A 280 6.97 -12.00 5.44
C TRP A 280 5.70 -11.45 4.80
N PRO A 281 5.11 -12.14 3.81
CA PRO A 281 3.88 -11.70 3.17
C PRO A 281 2.63 -12.11 3.98
N LEU A 282 1.46 -11.62 3.58
CA LEU A 282 0.18 -12.19 4.02
C LEU A 282 -0.18 -13.41 3.15
N PRO A 283 -0.95 -14.39 3.67
CA PRO A 283 -1.43 -15.51 2.88
C PRO A 283 -2.18 -15.05 1.62
N ASN A 284 -2.10 -15.80 0.52
CA ASN A 284 -2.89 -15.51 -0.68
C ASN A 284 -4.26 -16.20 -0.57
N ASN A 285 -5.14 -15.65 0.29
CA ASN A 285 -6.49 -16.18 0.54
C ASN A 285 -7.50 -15.03 0.76
N ILE A 286 -8.79 -15.36 0.89
CA ILE A 286 -9.90 -14.40 1.00
C ILE A 286 -9.75 -13.43 2.19
N ASP A 287 -9.02 -13.81 3.24
CA ASP A 287 -8.79 -12.95 4.40
C ASP A 287 -7.74 -11.86 4.13
N ASN A 288 -6.94 -12.00 3.08
CA ASN A 288 -6.01 -11.00 2.61
C ASN A 288 -6.69 -10.09 1.57
N PRO A 289 -6.88 -8.79 1.84
CA PRO A 289 -7.48 -7.87 0.87
C PRO A 289 -6.68 -7.74 -0.43
N ASP A 290 -5.39 -8.10 -0.39
CA ASP A 290 -4.48 -8.03 -1.52
C ASP A 290 -4.41 -9.35 -2.32
N CYS A 291 -5.19 -10.38 -1.94
CA CYS A 291 -5.16 -11.68 -2.61
C CYS A 291 -5.56 -11.57 -4.08
N VAL A 292 -5.04 -12.49 -4.91
CA VAL A 292 -5.58 -12.67 -6.26
C VAL A 292 -6.91 -13.44 -6.10
N PRO A 293 -8.04 -12.94 -6.63
CA PRO A 293 -9.27 -13.73 -6.63
C PRO A 293 -9.03 -15.02 -7.40
N GLU A 294 -9.47 -16.17 -6.88
CA GLU A 294 -9.53 -17.38 -7.70
C GLU A 294 -10.43 -17.08 -8.90
N GLU A 295 -9.85 -17.02 -10.10
CA GLU A 295 -10.66 -17.01 -11.32
C GLU A 295 -11.49 -18.29 -11.29
N ALA A 296 -12.83 -18.14 -11.22
CA ALA A 296 -13.73 -19.25 -11.44
C ALA A 296 -13.47 -19.77 -12.86
N SER A 297 -12.72 -20.87 -12.92
CA SER A 297 -12.35 -21.63 -14.12
C SER A 297 -13.52 -21.89 -15.05
#